data_AF-A0A8T0EGX4-F1
#
_entry.id   AF-A0A8T0EGX4-F1
#
_cell.length_a   1.000
_cell.length_b   1.000
_cell.length_c   1.000
_cell.angle_alpha   90.00
_cell.angle_beta   90.00
_cell.angle_gamma   90.00
#
_symmetry.space_group_name_H-M   'P 1'
#
loop_
_entity.id
_entity.type
_entity.pdbx_description
1 polymer ?
#
loop_
_entity_poly.entity_id
_entity_poly.type
_entity_poly.pdbx_seq_one_letter_code
_entity_poly.pdbx_strand_id
1 'polypeptide(L)'
;MAVNNQQTKRNKSVSLILFGIIFLSTTLGSISALTMAPTCPLKFFYNFYNIFQDGISAILTRFFIIHLAYSYQFVYPCLVAMMCGIFIFEFSEFLTRYQKRLDYLYVTAKRCPSVLLESNDRDKMRDDIRLHARLFETMRQLQDAISLICFAFICNQAITLFCFLSDYMLTEDKDLSIPKICENIFIIVSVPSSLFGISFCASGIRERHEKLQSTLSLLIDTLLEDHESFAGVILSLNNMRKKPFPVLSAGDIADMSPKFMISLIGTIFTYGLLILNLK
;
A
#
# COMPACT_ATOMS: atom_id res chain seq x y z
N MET A 1 1.62 28.59 -8.25
CA MET A 1 1.11 27.86 -9.45
C MET A 1 1.55 26.39 -9.53
N ALA A 2 2.80 26.01 -9.19
CA ALA A 2 3.26 24.61 -9.30
C ALA A 2 2.52 23.59 -8.41
N VAL A 3 2.15 23.98 -7.18
CA VAL A 3 1.45 23.09 -6.21
C VAL A 3 0.07 22.65 -6.72
N ASN A 4 -0.69 23.57 -7.33
CA ASN A 4 -2.02 23.24 -7.89
C ASN A 4 -1.94 22.25 -9.05
N ASN A 5 -0.86 22.29 -9.84
CA ASN A 5 -0.71 21.43 -11.00
C ASN A 5 -0.39 19.97 -10.58
N GLN A 6 0.40 19.81 -9.52
CA GLN A 6 0.77 18.50 -8.98
C GLN A 6 -0.43 17.81 -8.29
N GLN A 7 -1.22 18.56 -7.52
CA GLN A 7 -2.44 18.04 -6.88
C GLN A 7 -3.51 17.66 -7.91
N THR A 8 -3.66 18.45 -8.97
CA THR A 8 -4.58 18.14 -10.08
C THR A 8 -4.16 16.86 -10.83
N LYS A 9 -2.86 16.68 -11.09
CA LYS A 9 -2.34 15.46 -11.72
C LYS A 9 -2.58 14.23 -10.85
N ARG A 10 -2.36 14.34 -9.54
CA ARG A 10 -2.61 13.26 -8.57
C ARG A 10 -4.08 12.83 -8.54
N ASN A 11 -4.99 13.80 -8.44
CA ASN A 11 -6.43 13.50 -8.43
C ASN A 11 -6.85 12.78 -9.71
N LYS A 12 -6.33 13.20 -10.88
CA LYS A 12 -6.58 12.51 -12.15
C LYS A 12 -6.06 11.07 -12.14
N SER A 13 -4.87 10.81 -11.61
CA SER A 13 -4.32 9.45 -11.52
C SER A 13 -5.15 8.55 -10.60
N VAL A 14 -5.53 9.02 -9.41
CA VAL A 14 -6.38 8.26 -8.48
C VAL A 14 -7.75 7.96 -9.09
N SER A 15 -8.40 8.98 -9.69
CA SER A 15 -9.68 8.78 -10.38
C SER A 15 -9.59 7.79 -11.54
N LEU A 16 -8.47 7.81 -12.29
CA LEU A 16 -8.26 6.88 -13.40
C LEU A 16 -8.07 5.44 -12.92
N ILE A 17 -7.31 5.23 -11.84
CA ILE A 17 -7.15 3.89 -11.23
C ILE A 17 -8.48 3.39 -10.70
N LEU A 18 -9.23 4.24 -9.97
CA LEU A 18 -10.55 3.89 -9.44
C LEU A 18 -11.53 3.53 -10.57
N PHE A 19 -11.58 4.35 -11.61
CA PHE A 19 -12.37 4.08 -12.81
C PHE A 19 -11.96 2.75 -13.44
N GLY A 20 -10.65 2.48 -13.58
CA GLY A 20 -10.14 1.23 -14.11
C GLY A 20 -10.58 0.00 -13.31
N ILE A 21 -10.50 0.05 -11.97
CA ILE A 21 -10.94 -1.04 -11.08
C ILE A 21 -12.44 -1.29 -11.24
N ILE A 22 -13.26 -0.24 -11.16
CA ILE A 22 -14.72 -0.35 -11.26
C ILE A 22 -15.13 -0.83 -12.66
N PHE A 23 -14.52 -0.28 -13.70
CA PHE A 23 -14.79 -0.65 -15.09
C PHE A 23 -14.41 -2.10 -15.37
N LEU A 24 -13.22 -2.54 -14.93
CA LEU A 24 -12.77 -3.93 -15.09
C LEU A 24 -13.69 -4.88 -14.33
N SER A 25 -14.11 -4.53 -13.11
CA SER A 25 -15.00 -5.36 -12.30
C SER A 25 -16.39 -5.46 -12.91
N THR A 26 -16.93 -4.35 -13.41
CA THR A 26 -18.27 -4.31 -14.01
C THR A 26 -18.28 -5.07 -15.35
N THR A 27 -17.26 -4.90 -16.17
CA THR A 27 -17.14 -5.60 -17.46
C THR A 27 -16.98 -7.10 -17.28
N LEU A 28 -16.02 -7.54 -16.45
CA LEU A 28 -15.80 -8.96 -16.19
C LEU A 28 -16.97 -9.60 -15.43
N GLY A 29 -17.57 -8.90 -14.46
CA GLY A 29 -18.77 -9.35 -13.76
C GLY A 29 -19.98 -9.50 -14.70
N SER A 30 -20.16 -8.57 -15.64
CA SER A 30 -21.22 -8.65 -16.66
C SER A 30 -21.00 -9.80 -17.63
N ILE A 31 -19.77 -9.98 -18.15
CA ILE A 31 -19.44 -11.11 -19.03
C ILE A 31 -19.67 -12.43 -18.29
N SER A 32 -19.19 -12.53 -17.06
CA SER A 32 -19.37 -13.71 -16.19
C SER A 32 -20.87 -14.02 -16.00
N ALA A 33 -21.68 -13.01 -15.66
CA ALA A 33 -23.12 -13.20 -15.47
C ALA A 33 -23.86 -13.65 -16.74
N LEU A 34 -23.51 -13.08 -17.90
CA LEU A 34 -24.16 -13.36 -19.18
C LEU A 34 -23.76 -14.71 -19.78
N THR A 35 -22.53 -15.15 -19.54
CA THR A 35 -21.98 -16.39 -20.14
C THR A 35 -22.14 -17.62 -19.26
N MET A 36 -22.64 -17.45 -18.03
CA MET A 36 -22.80 -18.54 -17.09
C MET A 36 -23.92 -19.50 -17.53
N ALA A 37 -23.52 -20.69 -17.97
CA ALA A 37 -24.47 -21.70 -18.44
C ALA A 37 -25.43 -22.16 -17.32
N PRO A 38 -26.68 -22.53 -17.64
CA PRO A 38 -27.66 -23.04 -16.66
C PRO A 38 -27.20 -24.30 -15.91
N THR A 39 -26.28 -25.05 -16.50
CA THR A 39 -25.74 -26.33 -16.01
C THR A 39 -24.44 -26.18 -15.21
N CYS A 40 -23.89 -24.96 -15.09
CA CYS A 40 -22.63 -24.74 -14.39
C CYS A 40 -22.81 -24.92 -12.87
N PRO A 41 -21.96 -25.71 -12.17
CA PRO A 41 -22.04 -25.89 -10.71
C PRO A 41 -21.98 -24.59 -9.92
N LEU A 42 -21.30 -23.57 -10.45
CA LEU A 42 -21.27 -22.21 -9.90
C LEU A 42 -22.69 -21.60 -9.77
N LYS A 43 -23.69 -22.09 -10.51
CA LYS A 43 -25.09 -21.64 -10.40
C LYS A 43 -25.65 -21.80 -9.00
N PHE A 44 -25.23 -22.83 -8.26
CA PHE A 44 -25.70 -23.05 -6.90
C PHE A 44 -25.17 -22.02 -5.89
N PHE A 45 -24.00 -21.43 -6.15
CA PHE A 45 -23.45 -20.35 -5.32
C PHE A 45 -24.10 -19.00 -5.62
N TYR A 46 -24.58 -18.80 -6.86
CA TYR A 46 -25.08 -17.50 -7.34
C TYR A 46 -26.59 -17.43 -7.57
N ASN A 47 -27.34 -18.52 -7.37
CA ASN A 47 -28.80 -18.51 -7.26
C ASN A 47 -29.16 -19.07 -5.89
N PHE A 48 -29.95 -18.34 -5.10
CA PHE A 48 -30.47 -18.73 -3.78
C PHE A 48 -31.39 -19.97 -3.86
N TYR A 49 -30.83 -21.15 -4.17
CA TYR A 49 -31.51 -22.43 -4.38
C TYR A 49 -32.66 -22.39 -5.44
N ASN A 50 -33.28 -23.54 -5.71
CA ASN A 50 -34.18 -23.86 -6.85
C ASN A 50 -35.34 -22.90 -7.20
N ILE A 51 -35.57 -21.84 -6.42
CA ILE A 51 -36.75 -20.96 -6.56
C ILE A 51 -36.68 -20.09 -7.82
N PHE A 52 -35.47 -19.78 -8.32
CA PHE A 52 -35.23 -18.96 -9.52
C PHE A 52 -34.40 -19.73 -10.54
N GLN A 53 -34.90 -20.90 -11.00
CA GLN A 53 -34.14 -21.71 -11.96
C GLN A 53 -34.10 -21.10 -13.36
N ASP A 54 -35.23 -20.53 -13.81
CA ASP A 54 -35.43 -20.06 -15.19
C ASP A 54 -36.15 -18.70 -15.26
N GLY A 55 -36.02 -18.02 -16.40
CA GLY A 55 -36.66 -16.73 -16.68
C GLY A 55 -35.82 -15.49 -16.34
N ILE A 56 -36.39 -14.32 -16.62
CA ILE A 56 -35.71 -13.01 -16.50
C ILE A 56 -35.29 -12.73 -15.04
N SER A 57 -36.12 -13.13 -14.06
CA SER A 57 -35.83 -12.97 -12.63
C SER A 57 -34.58 -13.74 -12.20
N ALA A 58 -34.36 -14.95 -12.74
CA ALA A 58 -33.17 -15.75 -12.48
C ALA A 58 -31.90 -15.07 -13.04
N ILE A 59 -31.98 -14.53 -14.25
CA ILE A 59 -30.87 -13.81 -14.89
C ILE A 59 -30.51 -12.55 -14.09
N LEU A 60 -31.50 -11.75 -13.70
CA LEU A 60 -31.30 -10.55 -12.90
C LEU A 60 -30.69 -10.88 -11.54
N THR A 61 -31.22 -11.88 -10.84
CA THR A 61 -30.71 -12.30 -9.52
C THR A 61 -29.25 -12.72 -9.61
N ARG A 62 -28.90 -13.55 -10.60
CA ARG A 62 -27.51 -13.95 -10.85
C ARG A 62 -26.61 -12.75 -11.15
N PHE A 63 -27.08 -11.83 -12.00
CA PHE A 63 -26.34 -10.62 -12.35
C PHE A 63 -26.00 -9.80 -11.09
N PHE A 64 -26.97 -9.58 -10.21
CA PHE A 64 -26.75 -8.84 -8.96
C PHE A 64 -25.80 -9.56 -8.00
N ILE A 65 -25.95 -10.87 -7.81
CA ILE A 65 -25.11 -11.61 -6.85
C ILE A 65 -23.67 -11.71 -7.36
N ILE A 66 -23.46 -11.91 -8.66
CA ILE A 66 -22.10 -11.89 -9.25
C ILE A 66 -21.47 -10.51 -9.07
N HIS A 67 -22.18 -9.42 -9.34
CA HIS A 67 -21.63 -8.08 -9.12
C HIS A 67 -21.34 -7.79 -7.65
N LEU A 68 -22.19 -8.26 -6.73
CA LEU A 68 -21.95 -8.15 -5.30
C LEU A 68 -20.70 -8.95 -4.89
N ALA A 69 -20.55 -10.18 -5.39
CA ALA A 69 -19.38 -11.02 -5.14
C ALA A 69 -18.10 -10.39 -5.68
N TYR A 70 -18.10 -9.91 -6.93
CA TYR A 70 -16.95 -9.22 -7.52
C TYR A 70 -16.60 -7.94 -6.76
N SER A 71 -17.61 -7.18 -6.36
CA SER A 71 -17.41 -5.95 -5.58
C SER A 71 -16.80 -6.25 -4.21
N TYR A 72 -17.28 -7.29 -3.53
CA TYR A 72 -16.79 -7.67 -2.20
C TYR A 72 -15.41 -8.34 -2.24
N GLN A 73 -15.22 -9.32 -3.13
CA GLN A 73 -13.99 -10.12 -3.18
C GLN A 73 -12.84 -9.36 -3.83
N PHE A 74 -13.11 -8.46 -4.78
CA PHE A 74 -12.05 -7.85 -5.56
C PHE A 74 -12.01 -6.32 -5.51
N VAL A 75 -13.14 -5.63 -5.71
CA VAL A 75 -13.15 -4.15 -5.68
C VAL A 75 -12.82 -3.66 -4.27
N TYR A 76 -13.46 -4.21 -3.24
CA TYR A 76 -13.28 -3.76 -1.86
C TYR A 76 -11.82 -3.86 -1.38
N PRO A 77 -11.10 -4.98 -1.55
CA PRO A 77 -9.67 -5.02 -1.20
C PRO A 77 -8.82 -4.03 -1.99
N CYS A 78 -9.11 -3.80 -3.28
CA CYS A 78 -8.40 -2.77 -4.04
C CYS A 78 -8.67 -1.36 -3.50
N LEU A 79 -9.89 -1.06 -3.05
CA LEU A 79 -10.22 0.21 -2.40
C LEU A 79 -9.49 0.36 -1.06
N VAL A 80 -9.45 -0.70 -0.24
CA VAL A 80 -8.69 -0.71 1.02
C VAL A 80 -7.21 -0.43 0.73
N ALA A 81 -6.63 -1.13 -0.25
CA ALA A 81 -5.25 -0.92 -0.65
C ALA A 81 -4.98 0.50 -1.15
N MET A 82 -5.89 1.07 -1.93
CA MET A 82 -5.81 2.45 -2.40
C MET A 82 -5.86 3.45 -1.24
N MET A 83 -6.80 3.28 -0.30
CA MET A 83 -6.93 4.16 0.86
C MET A 83 -5.67 4.11 1.74
N CYS A 84 -5.19 2.92 2.09
CA CYS A 84 -3.94 2.76 2.83
C CYS A 84 -2.76 3.37 2.06
N GLY A 85 -2.65 3.09 0.75
CA GLY A 85 -1.62 3.65 -0.11
C GLY A 85 -1.63 5.18 -0.15
N ILE A 86 -2.80 5.82 -0.21
CA ILE A 86 -2.94 7.28 -0.16
C ILE A 86 -2.42 7.83 1.17
N PHE A 87 -2.83 7.27 2.31
CA PHE A 87 -2.37 7.75 3.62
C PHE A 87 -0.84 7.62 3.76
N ILE A 88 -0.28 6.48 3.36
CA ILE A 88 1.16 6.21 3.38
C ILE A 88 1.88 7.18 2.44
N PHE A 89 1.35 7.41 1.23
CA PHE A 89 1.95 8.31 0.25
C PHE A 89 1.94 9.77 0.72
N GLU A 90 0.82 10.25 1.28
CA GLU A 90 0.72 11.61 1.81
C GLU A 90 1.73 11.84 2.94
N PHE A 91 1.87 10.86 3.84
CA PHE A 91 2.89 10.91 4.88
C PHE A 91 4.32 10.95 4.29
N SER A 92 4.59 10.16 3.25
CA SER A 92 5.86 10.19 2.52
C SER A 92 6.15 11.55 1.89
N GLU A 93 5.12 12.26 1.37
CA GLU A 93 5.29 13.64 0.90
C GLU A 93 5.66 14.60 2.03
N PHE A 94 5.03 14.49 3.20
CA PHE A 94 5.40 15.30 4.36
C PHE A 94 6.85 15.06 4.78
N LEU A 95 7.28 13.81 4.85
CA LEU A 95 8.68 13.46 5.11
C LEU A 95 9.62 14.02 4.05
N THR A 96 9.24 13.98 2.77
CA THR A 96 10.05 14.54 1.68
C THR A 96 10.22 16.05 1.82
N ARG A 97 9.16 16.78 2.22
CA ARG A 97 9.25 18.23 2.47
C ARG A 97 10.13 18.53 3.67
N TYR A 98 10.03 17.74 4.73
CA TYR A 98 10.90 17.85 5.90
C TYR A 98 12.37 17.57 5.57
N GLN A 99 12.64 16.50 4.82
CA GLN A 99 13.99 16.16 4.34
C GLN A 99 14.62 17.34 3.59
N LYS A 100 13.88 17.99 2.68
CA LYS A 100 14.39 19.18 1.95
C LYS A 100 14.72 20.36 2.86
N ARG A 101 13.96 20.57 3.93
CA ARG A 101 14.27 21.62 4.93
C ARG A 101 15.57 21.31 5.66
N LEU A 102 15.74 20.04 6.06
CA LEU A 102 16.95 19.61 6.73
C LEU A 102 18.17 19.68 5.80
N ASP A 103 18.03 19.29 4.52
CA ASP A 103 19.09 19.41 3.52
C ASP A 103 19.50 20.88 3.33
N TYR A 104 18.53 21.81 3.32
CA TYR A 104 18.80 23.25 3.26
C TYR A 104 19.57 23.74 4.49
N LEU A 105 19.20 23.28 5.69
CA LEU A 105 19.91 23.60 6.92
C LEU A 105 21.35 23.08 6.88
N TYR A 106 21.56 21.84 6.43
CA TYR A 106 22.89 21.27 6.26
C TYR A 106 23.75 22.07 5.28
N VAL A 107 23.20 22.43 4.11
CA VAL A 107 23.95 23.24 3.13
C VAL A 107 24.31 24.62 3.69
N THR A 108 23.40 25.23 4.46
CA THR A 108 23.65 26.52 5.12
C THR A 108 24.73 26.39 6.20
N ALA A 109 24.66 25.36 7.06
CA ALA A 109 25.66 25.07 8.08
C ALA A 109 27.06 24.91 7.47
N LYS A 110 27.14 24.17 6.36
CA LYS A 110 28.40 23.91 5.67
C LYS A 110 29.01 25.16 5.01
N ARG A 111 28.19 26.08 4.51
CA ARG A 111 28.68 27.28 3.77
C ARG A 111 28.96 28.46 4.66
N CYS A 112 28.09 28.72 5.64
CA CYS A 112 28.12 29.92 6.47
C CYS A 112 27.74 29.56 7.92
N PRO A 113 28.62 28.89 8.66
CA PRO A 113 28.32 28.46 10.04
C PRO A 113 28.03 29.64 10.99
N SER A 114 28.62 30.81 10.73
CA SER A 114 28.36 32.05 11.46
C SER A 114 26.90 32.55 11.36
N VAL A 115 26.19 32.24 10.28
CA VAL A 115 24.78 32.64 10.09
C VAL A 115 23.86 31.80 10.98
N LEU A 116 24.20 30.53 11.21
CA LEU A 116 23.45 29.62 12.09
C LEU A 116 23.56 29.98 13.58
N LEU A 117 24.54 30.81 13.95
CA LEU A 117 24.71 31.34 15.31
C LEU A 117 23.74 32.48 15.64
N GLU A 118 23.12 33.10 14.63
CA GLU A 118 22.09 34.13 14.86
C GLU A 118 20.88 33.53 15.58
N SER A 119 20.27 34.30 16.49
CA SER A 119 19.13 33.84 17.30
C SER A 119 17.96 33.33 16.45
N ASN A 120 17.72 33.98 15.31
CA ASN A 120 16.64 33.64 14.38
C ASN A 120 16.79 32.23 13.78
N ASP A 121 18.01 31.79 13.48
CA ASP A 121 18.26 30.48 12.89
C ASP A 121 18.30 29.35 13.93
N ARG A 122 18.67 29.66 15.17
CA ARG A 122 18.51 28.75 16.31
C ARG A 122 17.04 28.44 16.60
N ASP A 123 16.16 29.45 16.50
CA ASP A 123 14.73 29.24 16.64
C ASP A 123 14.15 28.38 15.51
N LYS A 124 14.58 28.59 14.26
CA LYS A 124 14.20 27.72 13.13
C LYS A 124 14.65 26.27 13.34
N MET A 125 15.89 26.05 13.80
CA MET A 125 16.39 24.71 14.11
C MET A 125 15.54 24.05 15.21
N ARG A 126 15.17 24.81 16.25
CA ARG A 126 14.27 24.31 17.31
C ARG A 126 12.88 23.96 16.77
N ASP A 127 12.37 24.73 15.81
CA ASP A 127 11.09 24.44 15.17
C ASP A 127 11.17 23.20 14.27
N ASP A 128 12.25 22.99 13.53
CA ASP A 128 12.47 21.76 12.79
C ASP A 128 12.63 20.55 13.74
N ILE A 129 13.24 20.74 14.91
CA ILE A 129 13.30 19.73 15.96
C ILE A 129 11.90 19.33 16.45
N ARG A 130 11.05 20.31 16.72
CA ARG A 130 9.65 20.08 17.11
C ARG A 130 8.85 19.42 15.99
N LEU A 131 9.10 19.81 14.75
CA LEU A 131 8.45 19.24 13.57
C LEU A 131 8.82 17.76 13.41
N HIS A 132 10.09 17.38 13.62
CA HIS A 132 10.50 15.97 13.64
C HIS A 132 9.72 15.16 14.68
N ALA A 133 9.61 15.67 15.91
CA ALA A 133 8.88 15.00 16.98
C ALA A 133 7.40 14.79 16.61
N ARG A 134 6.76 15.81 16.01
CA ARG A 134 5.38 15.71 15.51
C ARG A 134 5.25 14.69 14.39
N LEU A 135 6.16 14.71 13.40
CA LEU A 135 6.16 13.74 12.31
C LEU A 135 6.32 12.31 12.83
N PHE A 136 7.19 12.12 13.82
CA PHE A 136 7.39 10.82 14.47
C PHE A 136 6.11 10.33 15.15
N GLU A 137 5.43 11.20 15.90
CA GLU A 137 4.15 10.87 16.54
C GLU A 137 3.05 10.58 15.51
N THR A 138 2.94 11.40 14.46
CA THR A 138 1.99 11.18 13.36
C THR A 138 2.27 9.86 12.64
N MET A 139 3.53 9.50 12.41
CA MET A 139 3.88 8.21 11.81
C MET A 139 3.41 7.05 12.69
N ARG A 140 3.59 7.15 14.00
CA ARG A 140 3.14 6.13 14.94
C ARG A 140 1.62 6.00 14.94
N GLN A 141 0.89 7.12 14.99
CA GLN A 141 -0.57 7.11 14.90
C GLN A 141 -1.06 6.54 13.56
N LEU A 142 -0.38 6.86 12.46
CA LEU A 142 -0.66 6.29 11.15
C LEU A 142 -0.45 4.78 11.16
N GLN A 143 0.69 4.32 11.68
CA GLN A 143 1.01 2.90 11.81
C GLN A 143 -0.03 2.17 12.65
N ASP A 144 -0.39 2.70 13.82
CA ASP A 144 -1.41 2.11 14.71
C ASP A 144 -2.78 2.03 14.02
N ALA A 145 -3.14 3.03 13.23
CA ALA A 145 -4.42 3.07 12.51
C ALA A 145 -4.50 2.07 11.35
N ILE A 146 -3.40 1.88 10.60
CA ILE A 146 -3.41 1.06 9.38
C ILE A 146 -2.88 -0.36 9.59
N SER A 147 -2.12 -0.63 10.65
CA SER A 147 -1.43 -1.90 10.88
C SER A 147 -2.36 -3.10 10.83
N LEU A 148 -3.47 -3.06 11.58
CA LEU A 148 -4.46 -4.14 11.60
C LEU A 148 -5.20 -4.28 10.27
N ILE A 149 -5.53 -3.16 9.62
CA ILE A 149 -6.22 -3.15 8.33
C ILE A 149 -5.33 -3.80 7.26
N CYS A 150 -4.05 -3.42 7.21
CA CYS A 150 -3.08 -3.99 6.30
C CYS A 150 -2.81 -5.47 6.60
N PHE A 151 -2.80 -5.89 7.86
CA PHE A 151 -2.70 -7.30 8.22
C PHE A 151 -3.88 -8.11 7.70
N ALA A 152 -5.11 -7.69 8.01
CA ALA A 152 -6.32 -8.36 7.52
C ALA A 152 -6.37 -8.38 5.99
N PHE A 153 -5.98 -7.27 5.34
CA PHE A 153 -5.87 -7.18 3.90
C PHE A 153 -4.87 -8.18 3.32
N ILE A 154 -3.64 -8.24 3.84
CA ILE A 154 -2.61 -9.18 3.38
C ILE A 154 -3.07 -10.63 3.56
N CYS A 155 -3.65 -10.97 4.71
CA CYS A 155 -4.20 -12.30 4.96
C CYS A 155 -5.31 -12.64 3.96
N ASN A 156 -6.25 -11.74 3.74
CA ASN A 156 -7.34 -11.94 2.78
C ASN A 156 -6.81 -12.15 1.36
N GLN A 157 -5.87 -11.30 0.91
CA GLN A 157 -5.25 -11.44 -0.41
C GLN A 157 -4.45 -12.73 -0.56
N ALA A 158 -3.71 -13.15 0.49
CA ALA A 158 -2.96 -14.39 0.51
C ALA A 158 -3.89 -15.61 0.41
N ILE A 159 -4.99 -15.62 1.16
CA ILE A 159 -6.01 -16.68 1.11
C ILE A 159 -6.65 -16.71 -0.28
N THR A 160 -7.05 -15.57 -0.84
CA THR A 160 -7.61 -15.49 -2.20
C THR A 160 -6.65 -16.07 -3.23
N LEU A 161 -5.37 -15.71 -3.17
CA LEU A 161 -4.37 -16.23 -4.10
C LEU A 161 -4.13 -17.74 -3.91
N PHE A 162 -4.10 -18.22 -2.67
CA PHE A 162 -3.95 -19.63 -2.36
C PHE A 162 -5.15 -20.46 -2.84
N CYS A 163 -6.38 -20.00 -2.57
CA CYS A 163 -7.60 -20.63 -3.06
C CYS A 163 -7.66 -20.65 -4.59
N PHE A 164 -7.30 -19.54 -5.23
CA PHE A 164 -7.21 -19.44 -6.69
C PHE A 164 -6.22 -20.46 -7.26
N LEU A 165 -5.01 -20.53 -6.73
CA LEU A 165 -4.02 -21.50 -7.20
C LEU A 165 -4.49 -22.93 -6.96
N SER A 166 -5.04 -23.22 -5.77
CA SER A 166 -5.54 -24.56 -5.44
C SER A 166 -6.63 -24.99 -6.42
N ASP A 167 -7.60 -24.12 -6.69
CA ASP A 167 -8.69 -24.39 -7.62
C ASP A 167 -8.21 -24.54 -9.07
N TYR A 168 -7.28 -23.68 -9.51
CA TYR A 168 -6.67 -23.76 -10.82
C TYR A 168 -5.87 -25.07 -11.02
N MET A 169 -5.16 -25.53 -9.98
CA MET A 169 -4.37 -26.77 -10.02
C MET A 169 -5.25 -28.03 -9.92
N LEU A 170 -6.40 -27.96 -9.23
CA LEU A 170 -7.34 -29.08 -9.08
C LEU A 170 -8.27 -29.28 -10.28
N THR A 171 -8.41 -28.26 -11.14
CA THR A 171 -9.25 -28.34 -12.34
C THR A 171 -8.55 -29.19 -13.41
N GLU A 172 -8.83 -30.49 -13.43
CA GLU A 172 -8.33 -31.43 -14.45
C GLU A 172 -8.95 -31.14 -15.83
N ASP A 173 -8.10 -30.82 -16.82
CA ASP A 173 -8.24 -30.89 -18.30
C ASP A 173 -9.58 -30.50 -18.96
N LYS A 174 -10.51 -29.88 -18.22
CA LYS A 174 -11.79 -29.40 -18.74
C LYS A 174 -11.64 -27.96 -19.18
N ASP A 175 -12.21 -27.66 -20.35
CA ASP A 175 -12.32 -26.30 -20.87
C ASP A 175 -12.79 -25.34 -19.77
N LEU A 176 -11.93 -24.38 -19.43
CA LEU A 176 -12.25 -23.36 -18.43
C LEU A 176 -13.48 -22.59 -18.88
N SER A 177 -14.53 -22.60 -18.07
CA SER A 177 -15.72 -21.80 -18.35
C SER A 177 -15.36 -20.30 -18.40
N ILE A 178 -16.02 -19.54 -19.29
CA ILE A 178 -15.78 -18.09 -19.43
C ILE A 178 -15.88 -17.35 -18.08
N PRO A 179 -16.87 -17.60 -17.21
CA PRO A 179 -16.93 -17.01 -15.87
C PRO A 179 -15.65 -17.22 -15.06
N LYS A 180 -15.08 -18.42 -15.14
CA LYS A 180 -13.86 -18.77 -14.41
C LYS A 180 -12.63 -18.08 -14.99
N ILE A 181 -12.53 -17.98 -16.31
CA ILE A 181 -11.48 -17.20 -16.97
C ILE A 181 -11.54 -15.74 -16.51
N CYS A 182 -12.74 -15.13 -16.48
CA CYS A 182 -12.93 -13.76 -16.01
C CYS A 182 -12.49 -13.57 -14.55
N GLU A 183 -12.86 -14.50 -13.66
CA GLU A 183 -12.44 -14.49 -12.25
C GLU A 183 -10.91 -14.59 -12.11
N ASN A 184 -10.31 -15.55 -12.82
CA ASN A 184 -8.87 -15.81 -12.79
C ASN A 184 -8.06 -14.59 -13.26
N ILE A 185 -8.48 -13.95 -14.37
CA ILE A 185 -7.85 -12.72 -14.86
C ILE A 185 -7.91 -11.63 -13.79
N PHE A 186 -9.07 -11.45 -13.13
CA PHE A 186 -9.20 -10.43 -12.10
C PHE A 186 -8.25 -10.70 -10.92
N ILE A 187 -8.17 -11.95 -10.45
CA ILE A 187 -7.32 -12.34 -9.32
C ILE A 187 -5.84 -12.12 -9.66
N ILE A 188 -5.38 -12.61 -10.82
CA ILE A 188 -3.98 -12.50 -11.26
C ILE A 188 -3.53 -11.04 -11.38
N VAL A 189 -4.42 -10.14 -11.80
CA VAL A 189 -4.07 -8.72 -11.97
C VAL A 189 -4.20 -7.97 -10.64
N SER A 190 -5.34 -8.09 -9.97
CA SER A 190 -5.72 -7.21 -8.87
C SER A 190 -5.03 -7.57 -7.56
N VAL A 191 -4.84 -8.87 -7.27
CA VAL A 191 -4.22 -9.30 -6.01
C VAL A 191 -2.75 -8.88 -5.95
N PRO A 192 -1.88 -9.20 -6.93
CA PRO A 192 -0.50 -8.74 -6.90
C PRO A 192 -0.39 -7.22 -6.97
N SER A 193 -1.17 -6.57 -7.85
CA SER A 193 -1.09 -5.11 -8.02
C SER A 193 -1.42 -4.36 -6.73
N SER A 194 -2.42 -4.83 -5.97
CA SER A 194 -2.79 -4.20 -4.70
C SER A 194 -1.75 -4.43 -3.60
N LEU A 195 -1.19 -5.64 -3.49
CA LEU A 195 -0.09 -5.96 -2.56
C LEU A 195 1.17 -5.12 -2.86
N PHE A 196 1.60 -5.09 -4.12
CA PHE A 196 2.76 -4.30 -4.55
C PHE A 196 2.52 -2.80 -4.42
N GLY A 197 1.30 -2.32 -4.67
CA GLY A 197 0.94 -0.91 -4.53
C GLY A 197 1.20 -0.38 -3.12
N ILE A 198 0.63 -1.04 -2.10
CA ILE A 198 0.85 -0.65 -0.68
C ILE A 198 2.34 -0.77 -0.34
N SER A 199 2.98 -1.86 -0.73
CA SER A 199 4.38 -2.10 -0.40
C SER A 199 5.32 -1.07 -1.03
N PHE A 200 5.05 -0.63 -2.26
CA PHE A 200 5.82 0.42 -2.91
C PHE A 200 5.66 1.76 -2.18
N CYS A 201 4.43 2.13 -1.80
CA CYS A 201 4.18 3.30 -0.97
C CYS A 201 4.94 3.24 0.35
N ALA A 202 4.90 2.09 1.06
CA ALA A 202 5.60 1.89 2.32
C ALA A 202 7.13 1.96 2.17
N SER A 203 7.66 1.40 1.07
CA SER A 203 9.09 1.48 0.75
C SER A 203 9.56 2.92 0.54
N GLY A 204 8.71 3.80 0.01
CA GLY A 204 9.01 5.22 -0.14
C GLY A 204 9.29 5.91 1.19
N ILE A 205 8.53 5.59 2.25
CA ILE A 205 8.80 6.14 3.60
C ILE A 205 10.17 5.69 4.09
N ARG A 206 10.51 4.41 3.92
CA ARG A 206 11.82 3.86 4.32
C ARG A 206 12.97 4.56 3.61
N GLU A 207 12.89 4.74 2.29
CA GLU A 207 13.92 5.43 1.50
C GLU A 207 14.10 6.88 1.99
N ARG A 208 12.99 7.58 2.28
CA ARG A 208 13.03 8.95 2.82
C ARG A 208 13.62 8.99 4.22
N HIS A 209 13.33 7.98 5.05
CA HIS A 209 13.91 7.86 6.38
C HIS A 209 15.42 7.65 6.33
N GLU A 210 15.91 6.74 5.47
CA GLU A 210 17.34 6.49 5.29
C GLU A 210 18.08 7.76 4.81
N LYS A 211 17.48 8.52 3.88
CA LYS A 211 18.01 9.83 3.46
C LYS A 211 18.05 10.83 4.61
N LEU A 212 16.97 10.91 5.40
CA LEU A 212 16.90 11.80 6.55
C LEU A 212 17.97 11.49 7.61
N GLN A 213 18.18 10.21 7.92
CA GLN A 213 19.22 9.73 8.83
C GLN A 213 20.63 10.12 8.35
N SER A 214 20.87 10.01 7.04
CA SER A 214 22.13 10.43 6.41
C SER A 214 22.34 11.95 6.53
N THR A 215 21.36 12.76 6.14
CA THR A 215 21.44 14.22 6.27
C THR A 215 21.61 14.67 7.73
N LEU A 216 20.89 14.05 8.67
CA LEU A 216 21.05 14.33 10.11
C LEU A 216 22.48 14.04 10.58
N SER A 217 23.07 12.94 10.13
CA SER A 217 24.44 12.57 10.51
C SER A 217 25.44 13.60 9.98
N LEU A 218 25.34 13.96 8.70
CA LEU A 218 26.19 14.98 8.09
C LEU A 218 26.05 16.35 8.76
N LEU A 219 24.83 16.73 9.14
CA LEU A 219 24.57 17.97 9.87
C LEU A 219 25.19 17.96 11.27
N ILE A 220 25.07 16.85 12.00
CA ILE A 220 25.71 16.69 13.32
C ILE A 220 27.23 16.80 13.19
N ASP A 221 27.83 16.12 12.22
CA ASP A 221 29.28 16.13 12.01
C ASP A 221 29.76 17.55 11.69
N THR A 222 29.04 18.28 10.82
CA THR A 222 29.35 19.69 10.49
C THR A 222 29.27 20.59 11.73
N LEU A 223 28.25 20.40 12.58
CA LEU A 223 28.08 21.22 13.80
C LEU A 223 29.07 20.86 14.91
N LEU A 224 29.62 19.65 14.91
CA LEU A 224 30.65 19.23 15.87
C LEU A 224 31.98 19.91 15.60
N GLU A 225 32.31 20.20 14.33
CA GLU A 225 33.54 20.89 13.93
C GLU A 225 33.62 22.34 14.46
N ASP A 226 32.47 23.01 14.69
CA ASP A 226 32.41 24.43 15.09
C ASP A 226 32.30 24.72 16.61
N HIS A 227 32.30 23.68 17.46
CA HIS A 227 32.42 23.67 18.94
C HIS A 227 31.61 24.63 19.87
N GLU A 228 31.33 24.07 21.07
CA GLU A 228 30.62 24.54 22.30
C GLU A 228 29.25 25.22 22.20
N SER A 229 29.04 26.16 21.28
CA SER A 229 27.81 26.98 21.23
C SER A 229 26.53 26.21 20.86
N PHE A 230 26.68 25.02 20.25
CA PHE A 230 25.58 24.18 19.75
C PHE A 230 25.33 22.90 20.55
N ALA A 231 25.95 22.72 21.72
CA ALA A 231 25.86 21.47 22.49
C ALA A 231 24.41 20.97 22.70
N GLY A 232 23.48 21.86 23.04
CA GLY A 232 22.07 21.51 23.22
C GLY A 232 21.32 21.14 21.94
N VAL A 233 21.70 21.75 20.80
CA VAL A 233 21.15 21.44 19.48
C VAL A 233 21.70 20.10 19.00
N ILE A 234 23.01 19.87 19.12
CA ILE A 234 23.67 18.61 18.79
C ILE A 234 23.10 17.46 19.61
N LEU A 235 22.82 17.67 20.90
CA LEU A 235 22.14 16.68 21.74
C LEU A 235 20.74 16.35 21.20
N SER A 236 19.98 17.37 20.80
CA SER A 236 18.64 17.21 20.24
C SER A 236 18.64 16.47 18.90
N LEU A 237 19.58 16.80 18.00
CA LEU A 237 19.76 16.13 16.71
C LEU A 237 20.21 14.67 16.90
N ASN A 238 21.13 14.42 17.84
CA ASN A 238 21.50 13.05 18.22
C ASN A 238 20.31 12.25 18.75
N ASN A 239 19.42 12.88 19.53
CA ASN A 239 18.22 12.24 20.01
C ASN A 239 17.24 11.90 18.88
N MET A 240 17.16 12.70 17.81
CA MET A 240 16.40 12.34 16.61
C MET A 240 17.00 11.15 15.89
N ARG A 241 18.31 11.17 15.67
CA ARG A 241 19.03 10.08 14.99
C ARG A 241 18.80 8.75 15.70
N LYS A 242 18.82 8.76 17.04
CA LYS A 242 18.57 7.59 17.89
C LYS A 242 17.11 7.09 17.85
N LYS A 243 16.16 7.90 17.40
CA LYS A 243 14.74 7.55 17.30
C LYS A 243 14.36 7.30 15.83
N PRO A 244 14.63 6.11 15.29
CA PRO A 244 14.24 5.78 13.92
C PRO A 244 12.72 5.80 13.80
N PHE A 245 12.21 6.30 12.67
CA PHE A 245 10.78 6.23 12.40
C PHE A 245 10.34 4.76 12.41
N PRO A 246 9.16 4.44 12.95
CA PRO A 246 8.69 3.06 12.96
C PRO A 246 8.55 2.55 11.53
N VAL A 247 9.02 1.33 11.30
CA VAL A 247 8.81 0.63 10.02
C VAL A 247 7.33 0.28 9.93
N LEU A 248 6.72 0.51 8.76
CA LEU A 248 5.34 0.10 8.54
C LEU A 248 5.24 -1.43 8.57
N SER A 249 4.58 -1.93 9.60
CA SER A 249 4.30 -3.35 9.79
C SER A 249 2.79 -3.60 9.64
N ALA A 250 2.44 -4.79 9.16
CA ALA A 250 1.09 -5.31 9.19
C ALA A 250 0.95 -6.18 10.45
N GLY A 251 0.26 -5.66 11.45
CA GLY A 251 -0.01 -6.33 12.72
C GLY A 251 1.24 -6.64 13.55
N ASP A 252 2.32 -5.89 13.37
CA ASP A 252 3.65 -6.16 13.97
C ASP A 252 4.26 -7.55 13.64
N ILE A 253 3.66 -8.26 12.69
CA ILE A 253 4.08 -9.59 12.25
C ILE A 253 4.85 -9.50 10.93
N ALA A 254 4.40 -8.64 10.02
CA ALA A 254 4.90 -8.59 8.65
C ALA A 254 5.32 -7.18 8.24
N ASP A 255 6.60 -6.98 7.95
CA ASP A 255 7.08 -5.73 7.36
C ASP A 255 6.46 -5.53 5.97
N MET A 256 5.92 -4.33 5.69
CA MET A 256 5.34 -3.98 4.39
C MET A 256 6.41 -3.71 3.31
N SER A 257 7.46 -4.54 3.27
CA SER A 257 8.56 -4.42 2.33
C SER A 257 8.28 -5.18 1.02
N PRO A 258 8.81 -4.72 -0.13
CA PRO A 258 8.65 -5.45 -1.39
C PRO A 258 9.23 -6.86 -1.32
N LYS A 259 10.30 -7.04 -0.53
CA LYS A 259 10.92 -8.34 -0.27
C LYS A 259 9.94 -9.30 0.42
N PHE A 260 9.21 -8.82 1.42
CA PHE A 260 8.18 -9.60 2.09
C PHE A 260 7.07 -10.01 1.11
N MET A 261 6.57 -9.09 0.27
CA MET A 261 5.53 -9.42 -0.72
C MET A 261 5.97 -10.45 -1.75
N ILE A 262 7.20 -10.35 -2.25
CA ILE A 262 7.78 -11.35 -3.16
C ILE A 262 7.90 -12.70 -2.45
N SER A 263 8.37 -12.71 -1.20
CA SER A 263 8.46 -13.92 -0.39
C SER A 263 7.10 -14.56 -0.15
N LEU A 264 6.06 -13.76 0.13
CA LEU A 264 4.70 -14.24 0.35
C LEU A 264 4.13 -14.89 -0.92
N ILE A 265 4.21 -14.21 -2.06
CA ILE A 265 3.75 -14.74 -3.35
C ILE A 265 4.53 -16.01 -3.72
N GLY A 266 5.86 -15.99 -3.56
CA GLY A 266 6.72 -17.14 -3.81
C GLY A 266 6.34 -18.33 -2.93
N THR A 267 6.08 -18.10 -1.64
CA THR A 267 5.65 -19.14 -0.70
C THR A 267 4.33 -19.77 -1.12
N ILE A 268 3.34 -18.95 -1.47
CA ILE A 268 2.03 -19.40 -1.97
C ILE A 268 2.19 -20.26 -3.24
N PHE A 269 3.06 -19.84 -4.16
CA PHE A 269 3.35 -20.59 -5.37
C PHE A 269 4.07 -21.91 -5.08
N THR A 270 5.09 -21.91 -4.21
CA THR A 270 5.79 -23.13 -3.80
C THR A 270 4.86 -24.15 -3.14
N TYR A 271 3.99 -23.71 -2.23
CA TYR A 271 3.01 -24.61 -1.62
C TYR A 271 1.97 -25.10 -2.63
N GLY A 272 1.51 -24.25 -3.55
CA GLY A 272 0.63 -24.66 -4.64
C GLY A 272 1.25 -25.76 -5.52
N LEU A 273 2.52 -25.59 -5.92
CA LEU A 273 3.26 -26.60 -6.68
C LEU A 273 3.53 -27.89 -5.88
N LEU A 274 3.76 -27.77 -4.58
CA LEU A 274 3.94 -28.94 -3.71
C LEU A 274 2.66 -29.77 -3.64
N ILE A 275 1.51 -29.12 -3.48
CA ILE A 275 0.19 -29.79 -3.49
C ILE A 275 -0.04 -30.50 -4.82
N LEU A 276 0.35 -29.89 -5.94
CA LEU A 276 0.25 -30.52 -7.26
C LEU A 276 1.13 -31.77 -7.38
N ASN A 277 2.37 -31.73 -6.89
CA ASN A 277 3.28 -32.89 -6.95
C ASN A 277 2.89 -34.04 -6.00
N LEU A 278 2.04 -33.76 -4.99
CA LEU A 278 1.54 -34.78 -4.07
C LEU A 278 0.27 -35.48 -4.58
N LYS A 279 -0.30 -35.01 -5.69
CA LYS A 279 -1.46 -35.60 -6.37
C LYS A 279 -0.99 -36.60 -7.42
#